data_AF-A0A2E6E9X3-F1
#
_entry.id   AF-A0A2E6E9X3-F1
#
_cell.length_a   1.000
_cell.length_b   1.000
_cell.length_c   1.000
_cell.angle_alpha   90.00
_cell.angle_beta   90.00
_cell.angle_gamma   90.00
#
_symmetry.space_group_name_H-M   'P 1'
#
loop_
_entity.id
_entity.type
_entity.pdbx_description
1 polymer ?
#
loop_
_entity_poly.entity_id
_entity_poly.type
_entity_poly.pdbx_seq_one_letter_code
_entity_poly.pdbx_strand_id
1 'polypeptide(L)'
;MAASTVVAGSSTAKDHAQEDGHHEHEQSDYALRTKALVAVLTRKNLVNPASMDAVVDLYETKIGPHIGARMVARSWVDENYRQRLLEDARAVAREDNLTGIEGTDLVAVENTSEVHNLVVCTLCSCYPWPLLGLPPTWYKDAAYRAQSVIDPRGVLKKFGLALDDEIEVRVWDSTAEVRYLVIPERPLGSEGMSVEQLEKLVTRDSMVGAEILNSSSAGEEA
;
A
#
# COMPACT_ATOMS: atom_id res chain seq x y z
N MET A 1 13.31 10.73 78.66
CA MET A 1 13.19 12.20 78.70
C MET A 1 13.64 12.74 77.35
N ALA A 2 12.79 13.54 76.73
CA ALA A 2 12.88 14.00 75.35
C ALA A 2 13.86 15.17 75.17
N ALA A 3 14.41 15.31 73.97
CA ALA A 3 14.65 16.61 73.33
C ALA A 3 14.78 16.43 71.80
N SER A 4 13.85 17.04 71.07
CA SER A 4 13.80 17.24 69.62
C SER A 4 14.95 18.10 69.10
N THR A 5 15.39 17.87 67.86
CA THR A 5 15.36 18.93 66.82
C THR A 5 15.38 18.33 65.40
N VAL A 6 14.64 19.01 64.52
CA VAL A 6 14.26 18.71 63.13
C VAL A 6 15.32 19.20 62.15
N VAL A 7 15.56 18.48 61.03
CA VAL A 7 15.52 19.03 59.65
C VAL A 7 15.17 17.89 58.68
N ALA A 8 14.04 18.03 58.00
CA ALA A 8 13.60 17.20 56.90
C ALA A 8 14.22 17.68 55.58
N GLY A 9 14.66 16.74 54.75
CA GLY A 9 15.08 16.97 53.38
C GLY A 9 14.68 15.77 52.53
N SER A 10 13.40 15.69 52.17
CA SER A 10 12.88 14.72 51.20
C SER A 10 13.00 15.31 49.79
N SER A 11 13.78 14.65 48.94
CA SER A 11 13.89 14.96 47.52
C SER A 11 12.79 14.20 46.77
N THR A 12 11.65 14.86 46.55
CA THR A 12 10.58 14.38 45.67
C THR A 12 10.93 14.64 44.21
N ALA A 13 11.09 13.56 43.44
CA ALA A 13 11.19 13.62 41.99
C ALA A 13 9.80 13.88 41.40
N LYS A 14 9.67 15.10 40.85
CA LYS A 14 8.58 15.70 40.06
C LYS A 14 7.47 14.75 39.55
N ASP A 15 6.28 14.96 40.10
CA ASP A 15 5.00 14.72 39.44
C ASP A 15 4.87 15.60 38.20
N HIS A 16 4.56 14.99 37.05
CA HIS A 16 4.06 15.72 35.88
C HIS A 16 2.58 16.04 36.13
N ALA A 17 2.33 17.21 36.70
CA ALA A 17 0.99 17.79 36.75
C ALA A 17 0.50 18.04 35.32
N GLN A 18 -0.54 17.31 34.93
CA GLN A 18 -1.28 17.50 33.70
C GLN A 18 -2.30 18.62 33.97
N GLU A 19 -1.98 19.83 33.50
CA GLU A 19 -2.93 20.94 33.49
C GLU A 19 -3.90 20.75 32.32
N ASP A 20 -5.20 20.80 32.64
CA ASP A 20 -6.33 20.74 31.71
C ASP A 20 -6.30 21.95 30.75
N GLY A 21 -5.70 21.75 29.58
CA GLY A 21 -5.76 22.67 28.44
C GLY A 21 -6.84 22.23 27.46
N HIS A 22 -7.86 23.04 27.27
CA HIS A 22 -8.87 22.87 26.24
C HIS A 22 -8.22 22.64 24.86
N HIS A 23 -8.28 21.41 24.35
CA HIS A 23 -7.83 21.07 23.01
C HIS A 23 -8.81 21.59 21.95
N GLU A 24 -8.78 22.90 21.68
CA GLU A 24 -9.13 23.34 20.32
C GLU A 24 -8.08 22.71 19.39
N HIS A 25 -8.52 21.89 18.43
CA HIS A 25 -7.64 21.29 17.44
C HIS A 25 -7.03 22.40 16.57
N GLU A 26 -5.90 22.95 17.02
CA GLU A 26 -5.08 23.86 16.25
C GLU A 26 -4.69 23.15 14.95
N GLN A 27 -5.06 23.75 13.80
CA GLN A 27 -4.77 23.15 12.50
C GLN A 27 -3.26 23.03 12.32
N SER A 28 -2.80 21.88 11.82
CA SER A 28 -1.37 21.69 11.57
C SER A 28 -0.83 22.76 10.62
N ASP A 29 0.44 23.13 10.78
CA ASP A 29 1.14 24.07 9.89
C ASP A 29 1.03 23.65 8.41
N TYR A 30 1.07 22.34 8.12
CA TYR A 30 0.83 21.81 6.77
C TYR A 30 -0.59 22.09 6.26
N ALA A 31 -1.61 21.94 7.10
CA ALA A 31 -2.99 22.25 6.73
C ALA A 31 -3.17 23.75 6.40
N LEU A 32 -2.59 24.63 7.22
CA LEU A 32 -2.62 26.08 6.99
C LEU A 32 -1.89 26.47 5.71
N ARG A 33 -0.69 25.94 5.48
CA ARG A 33 0.09 26.18 4.24
C ARG A 33 -0.64 25.66 3.01
N THR A 34 -1.29 24.49 3.10
CA THR A 34 -2.06 23.91 2.00
C THR A 34 -3.24 24.82 1.63
N LYS A 35 -4.01 25.28 2.63
CA LYS A 35 -5.10 26.23 2.41
C LYS A 35 -4.62 27.53 1.78
N ALA A 36 -3.51 28.08 2.26
CA ALA A 36 -2.92 29.30 1.71
C ALA A 36 -2.47 29.11 0.24
N LEU A 37 -1.83 27.99 -0.07
CA LEU A 37 -1.39 27.66 -1.43
C LEU A 37 -2.58 27.53 -2.39
N VAL A 38 -3.61 26.75 -2.00
CA VAL A 38 -4.84 26.61 -2.79
C VAL A 38 -5.49 27.97 -3.04
N ALA A 39 -5.61 28.82 -2.00
CA ALA A 39 -6.18 30.15 -2.15
C ALA A 39 -5.40 31.06 -3.12
N VAL A 40 -4.06 30.97 -3.13
CA VAL A 40 -3.22 31.73 -4.08
C VAL A 40 -3.36 31.19 -5.50
N LEU A 41 -3.33 29.87 -5.69
CA LEU A 41 -3.43 29.24 -7.01
C LEU A 41 -4.82 29.45 -7.65
N THR A 42 -5.89 29.36 -6.85
CA THR A 42 -7.26 29.63 -7.32
C THR A 42 -7.41 31.10 -7.73
N ARG A 43 -6.93 32.06 -6.92
CA ARG A 43 -6.96 33.50 -7.29
C ARG A 43 -6.19 33.82 -8.57
N LYS A 44 -5.16 33.03 -8.88
CA LYS A 44 -4.38 33.13 -10.11
C LYS A 44 -5.01 32.37 -11.29
N ASN A 45 -6.18 31.74 -11.12
CA ASN A 45 -6.83 30.87 -12.10
C ASN A 45 -5.94 29.71 -12.58
N LEU A 46 -5.03 29.22 -11.72
CA LEU A 46 -4.14 28.09 -12.03
C LEU A 46 -4.75 26.75 -11.63
N VAL A 47 -5.68 26.74 -10.68
CA VAL A 47 -6.43 25.56 -10.26
C VAL A 47 -7.91 25.90 -10.11
N ASN A 48 -8.77 24.92 -10.35
CA ASN A 48 -10.20 24.99 -10.10
C ASN A 48 -10.54 24.06 -8.92
N PRO A 49 -11.08 24.57 -7.80
CA PRO A 49 -11.47 23.75 -6.66
C PRO A 49 -12.38 22.57 -7.02
N ALA A 50 -13.36 22.77 -7.92
CA ALA A 50 -14.26 21.69 -8.34
C ALA A 50 -13.52 20.56 -9.08
N SER A 51 -12.46 20.89 -9.82
CA SER A 51 -11.60 19.89 -10.46
C SER A 51 -10.73 19.15 -9.45
N MET A 52 -10.29 19.82 -8.38
CA MET A 52 -9.55 19.16 -7.28
C MET A 52 -10.46 18.17 -6.54
N ASP A 53 -11.68 18.57 -6.20
CA ASP A 53 -12.66 17.71 -5.53
C ASP A 53 -12.97 16.47 -6.39
N ALA A 54 -13.10 16.64 -7.71
CA ALA A 54 -13.30 15.51 -8.62
C ALA A 54 -12.10 14.54 -8.66
N VAL A 55 -10.87 15.04 -8.55
CA VAL A 55 -9.67 14.19 -8.46
C VAL A 55 -9.63 13.44 -7.13
N VAL A 56 -10.00 14.10 -6.03
CA VAL A 56 -10.09 13.45 -4.70
C VAL A 56 -11.13 12.33 -4.74
N ASP A 57 -12.36 12.61 -5.18
CA ASP A 57 -13.43 11.61 -5.26
C ASP A 57 -13.03 10.41 -6.15
N LEU A 58 -12.35 10.66 -7.26
CA LEU A 58 -11.88 9.60 -8.16
C LEU A 58 -10.98 8.58 -7.43
N TYR A 59 -9.99 9.05 -6.66
CA TYR A 59 -9.05 8.17 -5.95
C TYR A 59 -9.57 7.66 -4.60
N GLU A 60 -10.55 8.33 -4.00
CA GLU A 60 -11.19 7.85 -2.77
C GLU A 60 -12.28 6.81 -3.03
N THR A 61 -12.99 6.88 -4.16
CA THR A 61 -14.21 6.07 -4.35
C THR A 61 -14.21 5.18 -5.59
N LYS A 62 -13.43 5.50 -6.64
CA LYS A 62 -13.49 4.79 -7.93
C LYS A 62 -12.25 3.96 -8.21
N ILE A 63 -11.06 4.51 -7.95
CA ILE A 63 -9.80 3.86 -8.25
C ILE A 63 -9.26 3.21 -6.98
N GLY A 64 -9.02 1.89 -7.03
CA GLY A 64 -8.44 1.17 -5.90
C GLY A 64 -8.16 -0.30 -6.20
N PRO A 65 -7.64 -1.05 -5.21
CA PRO A 65 -7.14 -2.42 -5.38
C PRO A 65 -8.11 -3.43 -6.01
N HIS A 66 -9.41 -3.22 -5.88
CA HIS A 66 -10.43 -4.07 -6.52
C HIS A 66 -10.23 -4.19 -8.05
N ILE A 67 -9.66 -3.19 -8.70
CA ILE A 67 -9.36 -3.22 -10.15
C ILE A 67 -8.28 -4.27 -10.44
N GLY A 68 -7.14 -4.20 -9.75
CA GLY A 68 -6.07 -5.20 -9.88
C GLY A 68 -6.54 -6.59 -9.44
N ALA A 69 -7.32 -6.67 -8.37
CA ALA A 69 -7.88 -7.93 -7.86
C ALA A 69 -8.70 -8.67 -8.91
N ARG A 70 -9.52 -7.94 -9.68
CA ARG A 70 -10.28 -8.51 -10.79
C ARG A 70 -9.38 -9.06 -11.91
N MET A 71 -8.29 -8.37 -12.24
CA MET A 71 -7.32 -8.85 -13.23
C MET A 71 -6.64 -10.15 -12.77
N VAL A 72 -6.20 -10.20 -11.51
CA VAL A 72 -5.62 -11.41 -10.90
C VAL A 72 -6.62 -12.56 -10.90
N ALA A 73 -7.83 -12.34 -10.39
CA ALA A 73 -8.87 -13.36 -10.33
C ALA A 73 -9.23 -13.93 -11.71
N ARG A 74 -9.30 -13.07 -12.74
CA ARG A 74 -9.51 -13.50 -14.13
C ARG A 74 -8.34 -14.35 -14.65
N SER A 75 -7.09 -13.96 -14.33
CA SER A 75 -5.90 -14.73 -14.72
C SER A 75 -5.87 -16.13 -14.12
N TRP A 76 -6.48 -16.36 -12.96
CA TRP A 76 -6.54 -17.69 -12.34
C TRP A 76 -7.56 -18.64 -12.96
N VAL A 77 -8.51 -18.14 -13.76
CA VAL A 77 -9.58 -18.96 -14.36
C VAL A 77 -9.48 -19.05 -15.88
N ASP A 78 -8.83 -18.08 -16.52
CA ASP A 78 -8.68 -17.97 -17.97
C ASP A 78 -7.19 -17.97 -18.33
N GLU A 79 -6.69 -19.15 -18.70
CA GLU A 79 -5.28 -19.36 -19.05
C GLU A 79 -4.84 -18.50 -20.25
N ASN A 80 -5.73 -18.26 -21.22
CA ASN A 80 -5.41 -17.39 -22.36
C ASN A 80 -5.27 -15.93 -21.89
N TYR A 81 -6.13 -15.47 -20.98
CA TYR A 81 -5.98 -14.14 -20.38
C TYR A 81 -4.69 -14.04 -19.57
N ARG A 82 -4.36 -15.06 -18.77
CA ARG A 82 -3.11 -15.13 -18.00
C ARG A 82 -1.89 -15.04 -18.90
N GLN A 83 -1.83 -15.82 -19.97
CA GLN A 83 -0.71 -15.79 -20.90
C GLN A 83 -0.54 -14.39 -21.51
N ARG A 84 -1.61 -13.77 -22.00
CA ARG A 84 -1.54 -12.39 -22.55
C ARG A 84 -1.13 -11.37 -21.50
N LEU A 85 -1.61 -11.51 -20.26
CA LEU A 85 -1.26 -10.62 -19.16
C LEU A 85 0.23 -10.70 -18.82
N LEU A 86 0.82 -11.89 -18.80
CA LEU A 86 2.25 -12.08 -18.53
C LEU A 86 3.13 -11.69 -19.72
N GLU A 87 2.64 -11.81 -20.96
CA GLU A 87 3.36 -11.40 -22.16
C GLU A 87 3.35 -9.87 -22.38
N ASP A 88 2.19 -9.22 -22.26
CA ASP A 88 2.02 -7.77 -22.43
C ASP A 88 0.87 -7.23 -21.57
N ALA A 89 1.14 -7.05 -20.27
CA ALA A 89 0.16 -6.49 -19.33
C ALA A 89 -0.30 -5.08 -19.74
N ARG A 90 0.54 -4.32 -20.45
CA ARG A 90 0.19 -2.98 -20.95
C ARG A 90 -0.87 -3.05 -22.04
N ALA A 91 -0.82 -4.03 -22.94
CA ALA A 91 -1.88 -4.26 -23.93
C ALA A 91 -3.19 -4.69 -23.26
N VAL A 92 -3.14 -5.60 -22.29
CA VAL A 92 -4.32 -6.04 -21.53
C VAL A 92 -4.96 -4.88 -20.76
N ALA A 93 -4.17 -4.07 -20.04
CA ALA A 93 -4.69 -2.90 -19.33
C ALA A 93 -5.32 -1.87 -20.28
N ARG A 94 -4.80 -1.73 -21.52
CA ARG A 94 -5.39 -0.87 -22.56
C ARG A 94 -6.76 -1.35 -23.02
N GLU A 95 -6.97 -2.65 -23.16
CA GLU A 95 -8.28 -3.23 -23.55
C GLU A 95 -9.37 -2.88 -22.52
N ASP A 96 -9.02 -2.91 -21.24
CA ASP A 96 -9.94 -2.65 -20.13
C ASP A 96 -10.01 -1.15 -19.72
N ASN A 97 -9.40 -0.25 -20.51
CA ASN A 97 -9.26 1.18 -20.22
C ASN A 97 -8.59 1.50 -18.86
N LEU A 98 -7.73 0.60 -18.37
CA LEU A 98 -7.00 0.72 -17.10
C LEU A 98 -5.66 1.45 -17.29
N THR A 99 -5.67 2.47 -18.15
CA THR A 99 -4.51 3.32 -18.43
C THR A 99 -4.66 4.68 -17.77
N GLY A 100 -3.55 5.37 -17.51
CA GLY A 100 -3.57 6.71 -16.93
C GLY A 100 -2.25 7.10 -16.30
N ILE A 101 -2.32 8.14 -15.47
CA ILE A 101 -1.22 8.58 -14.60
C ILE A 101 -0.73 7.37 -13.81
N GLU A 102 0.59 7.17 -13.78
CA GLU A 102 1.21 6.06 -13.04
C GLU A 102 0.72 4.66 -13.49
N GLY A 103 0.28 4.48 -14.74
CA GLY A 103 -0.10 3.16 -15.28
C GLY A 103 0.03 3.03 -16.79
N THR A 104 0.93 3.81 -17.40
CA THR A 104 1.10 3.85 -18.86
C THR A 104 1.92 2.67 -19.40
N ASP A 105 2.85 2.16 -18.59
CA ASP A 105 3.66 0.98 -18.88
C ASP A 105 3.58 0.01 -17.70
N LEU A 106 3.00 -1.17 -17.94
CA LEU A 106 2.64 -2.14 -16.91
C LEU A 106 3.30 -3.48 -17.23
N VAL A 107 3.89 -4.10 -16.21
CA VAL A 107 4.43 -5.46 -16.26
C VAL A 107 3.78 -6.28 -15.15
N ALA A 108 3.21 -7.43 -15.52
CA ALA A 108 2.74 -8.42 -14.55
C ALA A 108 3.90 -9.38 -14.23
N VAL A 109 4.16 -9.60 -12.94
CA VAL A 109 5.20 -10.51 -12.46
C VAL A 109 4.56 -11.59 -11.61
N GLU A 110 4.79 -12.84 -11.98
CA GLU A 110 4.07 -13.97 -11.40
C GLU A 110 4.83 -14.63 -10.26
N ASN A 111 4.13 -14.84 -9.14
CA ASN A 111 4.59 -15.73 -8.09
C ASN A 111 4.35 -17.19 -8.48
N THR A 112 5.29 -18.04 -8.11
CA THR A 112 5.22 -19.50 -8.25
C THR A 112 5.73 -20.15 -6.97
N SER A 113 5.58 -21.48 -6.87
CA SER A 113 6.17 -22.26 -5.78
C SER A 113 7.68 -22.11 -5.61
N GLU A 114 8.38 -21.57 -6.62
CA GLU A 114 9.84 -21.39 -6.61
C GLU A 114 10.27 -19.92 -6.59
N VAL A 115 9.38 -18.98 -6.93
CA VAL A 115 9.71 -17.55 -7.08
C VAL A 115 8.64 -16.67 -6.43
N HIS A 116 9.05 -15.82 -5.49
CA HIS A 116 8.21 -14.80 -4.89
C HIS A 116 8.68 -13.39 -5.30
N ASN A 117 7.78 -12.59 -5.83
CA ASN A 117 8.08 -11.22 -6.27
C ASN A 117 7.68 -10.22 -5.18
N LEU A 118 8.47 -9.16 -5.02
CA LEU A 118 8.20 -8.02 -4.13
C LEU A 118 8.47 -6.72 -4.89
N VAL A 119 7.51 -5.79 -4.91
CA VAL A 119 7.63 -4.52 -5.63
C VAL A 119 7.97 -3.38 -4.68
N VAL A 120 8.92 -2.52 -5.02
CA VAL A 120 9.30 -1.34 -4.24
C VAL A 120 9.60 -0.15 -5.17
N CYS A 121 9.63 1.06 -4.61
CA CYS A 121 10.24 2.21 -5.24
C CYS A 121 11.23 2.85 -4.26
N THR A 122 12.51 2.50 -4.38
CA THR A 122 13.53 2.92 -3.43
C THR A 122 13.69 4.45 -3.41
N LEU A 123 13.49 5.11 -4.55
CA LEU A 123 13.72 6.56 -4.72
C LEU A 123 12.56 7.43 -4.23
N CYS A 124 11.32 6.95 -4.31
CA CYS A 124 10.15 7.73 -3.91
C CYS A 124 8.95 6.86 -3.52
N SER A 125 8.03 6.62 -4.46
CA SER A 125 6.73 5.97 -4.21
C SER A 125 5.98 5.55 -5.47
N CYS A 126 6.68 5.32 -6.59
CA CYS A 126 6.07 4.90 -7.87
C CYS A 126 5.19 3.65 -7.67
N TYR A 127 3.96 3.66 -8.19
CA TYR A 127 2.95 2.63 -7.88
C TYR A 127 1.87 2.57 -8.96
N PRO A 128 1.29 1.41 -9.33
CA PRO A 128 0.31 1.31 -10.43
C PRO A 128 -1.07 1.88 -10.05
N TRP A 129 -1.23 3.20 -10.06
CA TRP A 129 -2.45 3.86 -9.56
C TRP A 129 -3.74 3.39 -10.22
N PRO A 130 -3.82 3.23 -11.57
CA PRO A 130 -5.07 2.78 -12.20
C PRO A 130 -5.57 1.42 -11.73
N LEU A 131 -4.69 0.60 -11.12
CA LEU A 131 -5.01 -0.76 -10.67
C LEU A 131 -5.14 -0.87 -9.16
N LEU A 132 -4.26 -0.19 -8.42
CA LEU A 132 -4.11 -0.37 -6.97
C LEU A 132 -4.48 0.88 -6.17
N GLY A 133 -4.82 1.99 -6.83
CA GLY A 133 -5.06 3.27 -6.18
C GLY A 133 -3.79 3.89 -5.62
N LEU A 134 -3.95 4.77 -4.63
CA LEU A 134 -2.81 5.42 -3.99
C LEU A 134 -2.07 4.42 -3.08
N PRO A 135 -0.71 4.45 -3.05
CA PRO A 135 0.07 3.49 -2.27
C PRO A 135 -0.18 3.65 -0.76
N PRO A 136 -0.17 2.52 -0.01
CA PRO A 136 -0.31 2.55 1.44
C PRO A 136 0.86 3.32 2.07
N THR A 137 0.67 3.79 3.31
CA THR A 137 1.68 4.58 4.04
C THR A 137 3.01 3.84 4.14
N TRP A 138 2.98 2.56 4.54
CA TRP A 138 4.18 1.73 4.70
C TRP A 138 5.02 1.60 3.42
N TYR A 139 4.40 1.65 2.24
CA TYR A 139 5.12 1.55 0.97
C TYR A 139 6.02 2.76 0.72
N LYS A 140 5.59 3.93 1.20
CA LYS A 140 6.28 5.22 1.07
C LYS A 140 7.34 5.43 2.17
N ASP A 141 7.28 4.63 3.22
CA ASP A 141 8.16 4.76 4.38
C ASP A 141 9.60 4.38 4.03
N ALA A 142 10.54 5.16 4.57
CA ALA A 142 11.97 4.94 4.34
C ALA A 142 12.43 3.54 4.77
N ALA A 143 11.83 2.98 5.83
CA ALA A 143 12.19 1.66 6.33
C ALA A 143 11.87 0.55 5.32
N TYR A 144 10.69 0.57 4.70
CA TYR A 144 10.33 -0.38 3.66
C TYR A 144 11.24 -0.18 2.44
N ARG A 145 11.30 1.05 1.92
CA ARG A 145 12.07 1.39 0.72
C ARG A 145 13.53 1.00 0.80
N ALA A 146 14.20 1.26 1.92
CA ALA A 146 15.61 0.94 2.09
C ALA A 146 15.86 -0.56 2.27
N GLN A 147 15.00 -1.26 3.02
CA GLN A 147 15.25 -2.65 3.40
C GLN A 147 14.80 -3.65 2.33
N SER A 148 13.78 -3.35 1.52
CA SER A 148 13.27 -4.29 0.53
C SER A 148 14.32 -4.75 -0.49
N VAL A 149 15.32 -3.92 -0.80
CA VAL A 149 16.41 -4.28 -1.73
C VAL A 149 17.68 -4.81 -1.06
N ILE A 150 17.73 -4.82 0.28
CA ILE A 150 18.90 -5.29 1.07
C ILE A 150 18.59 -6.62 1.76
N ASP A 151 17.47 -6.67 2.46
CA ASP A 151 16.98 -7.83 3.20
C ASP A 151 15.47 -8.01 2.94
N PRO A 152 15.08 -8.43 1.72
CA PRO A 152 13.68 -8.62 1.38
C PRO A 152 13.00 -9.66 2.27
N ARG A 153 13.69 -10.75 2.63
CA ARG A 153 13.14 -11.78 3.54
C ARG A 153 12.86 -11.21 4.94
N GLY A 154 13.75 -10.38 5.48
CA GLY A 154 13.53 -9.69 6.75
C GLY A 154 12.38 -8.69 6.70
N VAL A 155 12.16 -8.02 5.55
CA VAL A 155 10.98 -7.19 5.33
C VAL A 155 9.71 -8.03 5.32
N LEU A 156 9.64 -9.10 4.52
CA LEU A 156 8.47 -9.98 4.44
C LEU A 156 8.13 -10.60 5.81
N LYS A 157 9.14 -10.96 6.60
CA LYS A 157 8.92 -11.46 7.97
C LYS A 157 8.21 -10.44 8.89
N LYS A 158 8.41 -9.13 8.68
CA LYS A 158 7.69 -8.07 9.42
C LYS A 158 6.22 -7.96 9.00
N PHE A 159 5.90 -8.37 7.78
CA PHE A 159 4.52 -8.56 7.32
C PHE A 159 3.92 -9.91 7.76
N GLY A 160 4.66 -10.71 8.53
CA GLY A 160 4.22 -12.04 8.98
C GLY A 160 4.47 -13.15 7.96
N LEU A 161 5.16 -12.86 6.85
CA LEU A 161 5.47 -13.83 5.81
C LEU A 161 6.91 -14.35 5.96
N ALA A 162 7.05 -15.59 6.41
CA ALA A 162 8.32 -16.31 6.39
C ALA A 162 8.35 -17.25 5.18
N LEU A 163 9.22 -16.96 4.22
CA LEU A 163 9.46 -17.80 3.05
C LEU A 163 10.59 -18.79 3.32
N ASP A 164 10.45 -20.01 2.83
CA ASP A 164 11.52 -21.01 2.81
C ASP A 164 12.75 -20.50 2.04
N ASP A 165 13.93 -20.94 2.45
CA ASP A 165 15.21 -20.45 1.92
C ASP A 165 15.40 -20.80 0.44
N GLU A 166 14.73 -21.85 -0.02
CA GLU A 166 14.73 -22.34 -1.41
C GLU A 166 13.92 -21.46 -2.37
N ILE A 167 12.94 -20.69 -1.87
CA ILE A 167 12.10 -19.82 -2.71
C ILE A 167 12.91 -18.58 -3.13
N GLU A 168 13.16 -18.38 -4.42
CA GLU A 168 13.84 -17.19 -4.92
C GLU A 168 12.99 -15.94 -4.65
N VAL A 169 13.56 -14.90 -4.04
CA VAL A 169 12.87 -13.61 -3.87
C VAL A 169 13.36 -12.61 -4.90
N ARG A 170 12.48 -12.20 -5.82
CA ARG A 170 12.76 -11.19 -6.85
C ARG A 170 12.19 -9.84 -6.45
N VAL A 171 13.07 -8.86 -6.25
CA VAL A 171 12.67 -7.50 -5.90
C VAL A 171 12.66 -6.62 -7.13
N TRP A 172 11.51 -6.01 -7.41
CA TRP A 172 11.29 -5.12 -8.54
C TRP A 172 11.30 -3.67 -8.07
N ASP A 173 12.41 -2.98 -8.32
CA ASP A 173 12.54 -1.57 -7.99
C ASP A 173 12.06 -0.66 -9.13
N SER A 174 10.99 0.09 -8.86
CA SER A 174 10.30 0.97 -9.81
C SER A 174 11.08 2.27 -10.04
N THR A 175 12.24 2.14 -10.71
CA THR A 175 13.20 3.22 -10.98
C THR A 175 12.97 3.94 -12.31
N ALA A 176 12.06 3.43 -13.15
CA ALA A 176 11.64 4.00 -14.42
C ALA A 176 10.12 4.19 -14.46
N GLU A 177 9.55 4.52 -15.63
CA GLU A 177 8.09 4.67 -15.82
C GLU A 177 7.34 3.35 -15.98
N VAL A 178 8.01 2.22 -15.76
CA VAL A 178 7.39 0.90 -15.67
C VAL A 178 6.77 0.74 -14.28
N ARG A 179 5.57 0.17 -14.22
CA ARG A 179 4.89 -0.20 -12.99
C ARG A 179 4.66 -1.71 -12.96
N TYR A 180 4.73 -2.29 -11.78
CA TYR A 180 4.64 -3.73 -11.59
C TYR A 180 3.35 -4.10 -10.87
N LEU A 181 2.70 -5.16 -11.32
CA LEU A 181 1.62 -5.85 -10.63
C LEU A 181 2.09 -7.27 -10.31
N VAL A 182 2.09 -7.67 -9.04
CA VAL A 182 2.33 -9.06 -8.68
C VAL A 182 1.05 -9.86 -8.96
N ILE A 183 1.19 -10.99 -9.65
CA ILE A 183 0.14 -12.01 -9.78
C ILE A 183 0.42 -13.06 -8.70
N PRO A 184 -0.28 -13.03 -7.56
CA PRO A 184 -0.10 -14.03 -6.51
C PRO A 184 -0.59 -15.41 -6.98
N GLU A 185 -0.07 -16.46 -6.36
CA GLU A 185 -0.58 -17.82 -6.56
C GLU A 185 -2.03 -17.92 -6.06
N ARG A 186 -2.84 -18.71 -6.77
CA ARG A 186 -4.22 -18.96 -6.37
C ARG A 186 -4.23 -19.77 -5.07
N PRO A 187 -4.96 -19.34 -4.02
CA PRO A 187 -5.03 -20.10 -2.78
C PRO A 187 -5.72 -21.45 -2.98
N LEU A 188 -5.23 -22.48 -2.30
CA LEU A 188 -5.84 -23.81 -2.26
C LEU A 188 -7.27 -23.74 -1.69
N GLY A 189 -8.15 -24.66 -2.11
CA GLY A 189 -9.53 -24.69 -1.62
C GLY A 189 -10.45 -23.67 -2.29
N SER A 190 -9.93 -22.92 -3.26
CA SER A 190 -10.71 -21.98 -4.07
C SER A 190 -11.22 -22.59 -5.37
N GLU A 191 -11.09 -23.90 -5.56
CA GLU A 191 -11.54 -24.61 -6.76
C GLU A 191 -13.05 -24.42 -6.98
N GLY A 192 -13.43 -24.12 -8.23
CA GLY A 192 -14.85 -23.91 -8.59
C GLY A 192 -15.44 -22.56 -8.17
N MET A 193 -14.71 -21.69 -7.46
CA MET A 193 -15.14 -20.32 -7.19
C MET A 193 -15.25 -19.51 -8.49
N SER A 194 -16.25 -18.62 -8.56
CA SER A 194 -16.38 -17.66 -9.65
C SER A 194 -15.30 -16.57 -9.58
N VAL A 195 -15.11 -15.82 -10.67
CA VAL A 195 -14.16 -14.68 -10.69
C VAL A 195 -14.48 -13.67 -9.59
N GLU A 196 -15.75 -13.36 -9.38
CA GLU A 196 -16.20 -12.38 -8.37
C GLU A 196 -15.96 -12.88 -6.94
N GLN A 197 -15.96 -14.20 -6.73
CA GLN A 197 -15.60 -14.79 -5.44
C GLN A 197 -14.09 -14.81 -5.24
N LEU A 198 -13.32 -15.11 -6.29
CA LEU A 198 -11.86 -15.10 -6.27
C LEU A 198 -11.29 -13.69 -6.08
N GLU A 199 -11.91 -12.67 -6.69
CA GLU A 199 -11.53 -11.25 -6.55
C GLU A 199 -11.48 -10.83 -5.07
N LYS A 200 -12.43 -11.33 -4.25
CA LYS A 200 -12.49 -11.04 -2.81
C LYS A 200 -11.35 -11.65 -2.01
N LEU A 201 -10.66 -12.66 -2.55
CA LEU A 201 -9.49 -13.26 -1.91
C LEU A 201 -8.22 -12.46 -2.17
N VAL A 202 -8.18 -11.67 -3.25
CA VAL A 202 -6.97 -10.94 -3.65
C VAL A 202 -6.86 -9.66 -2.83
N THR A 203 -5.83 -9.57 -2.01
CA THR A 203 -5.54 -8.38 -1.20
C THR A 203 -4.63 -7.42 -1.95
N ARG A 204 -4.64 -6.13 -1.56
CA ARG A 204 -3.66 -5.15 -2.05
C ARG A 204 -2.23 -5.63 -1.79
N ASP A 205 -1.98 -6.16 -0.61
CA ASP A 205 -0.62 -6.49 -0.16
C ASP A 205 -0.09 -7.71 -0.93
N SER A 206 -0.94 -8.68 -1.31
CA SER A 206 -0.57 -9.78 -2.22
C SER A 206 -0.17 -9.30 -3.62
N MET A 207 -0.83 -8.26 -4.15
CA MET A 207 -0.52 -7.67 -5.46
C MET A 207 0.74 -6.77 -5.44
N VAL A 208 1.29 -6.49 -4.26
CA VAL A 208 2.61 -5.86 -4.08
C VAL A 208 3.69 -6.92 -3.76
N GLY A 209 3.27 -8.11 -3.32
CA GLY A 209 4.15 -9.18 -2.88
C GLY A 209 4.49 -9.15 -1.38
N ALA A 210 3.77 -8.35 -0.58
CA ALA A 210 3.97 -8.28 0.87
C ALA A 210 3.19 -9.37 1.64
N GLU A 211 2.37 -10.17 0.96
CA GLU A 211 1.51 -11.21 1.51
C GLU A 211 1.45 -12.42 0.54
N ILE A 212 1.23 -13.63 1.08
CA ILE A 212 0.74 -14.79 0.33
C ILE A 212 -0.71 -15.04 0.71
N LEU A 213 -1.54 -15.34 -0.28
CA LEU A 213 -2.94 -15.65 -0.07
C LEU A 213 -3.10 -17.04 0.55
N ASN A 214 -3.68 -17.08 1.75
CA ASN A 214 -4.00 -18.32 2.44
C ASN A 214 -5.50 -18.61 2.35
N SER A 215 -5.87 -19.89 2.35
CA SER A 215 -7.26 -20.34 2.27
C SER A 215 -8.16 -19.89 3.45
N SER A 216 -7.57 -19.36 4.54
CA SER A 216 -8.27 -19.01 5.78
C SER A 216 -8.66 -17.54 5.92
N SER A 217 -8.24 -16.63 5.03
CA SER A 217 -8.54 -15.20 5.16
C SER A 217 -9.96 -14.81 4.72
N ALA A 218 -10.75 -15.74 4.19
CA ALA A 218 -12.11 -15.49 3.69
C ALA A 218 -13.21 -15.43 4.78
N GLY A 219 -12.86 -15.28 6.06
CA GLY A 219 -13.81 -15.58 7.16
C GLY A 219 -13.78 -14.71 8.42
N GLU A 220 -13.19 -13.51 8.42
CA GLU A 220 -13.19 -12.64 9.60
C GLU A 220 -13.46 -11.16 9.27
N GLU A 221 -14.65 -10.85 8.73
CA GLU A 221 -15.35 -9.60 9.08
C GLU A 221 -16.86 -9.90 9.20
N ALA A 222 -17.36 -9.78 10.42
CA ALA A 222 -18.77 -9.84 10.81
C ALA A 222 -19.36 -8.43 10.92
#